data_AF-A0A7J4JX82-F1
#
_entry.id   AF-A0A7J4JX82-F1
#
_cell.length_a   1.000
_cell.length_b   1.000
_cell.length_c   1.000
_cell.angle_alpha   90.00
_cell.angle_beta   90.00
_cell.angle_gamma   90.00
#
_symmetry.space_group_name_H-M   'P 1'
#
loop_
_entity.id
_entity.type
_entity.pdbx_description
1 polymer ?
#
loop_
_entity_poly.entity_id
_entity_poly.type
_entity_poly.pdbx_seq_one_letter_code
_entity_poly.pdbx_strand_id
1 'polypeptide(L)' 'MEFAVVKKTASGNYVLRAVGDNPGGIERRYVYRMHKKAAVVFDTIARIARPLYLAESLQGELVEGEKLYSKDADLEEQG' A
#
# COMPACT_ATOMS: atom_id res chain seq x y z
N MET A 1 2.33 -7.66 -4.70
CA MET A 1 2.29 -6.27 -5.21
C MET A 1 3.08 -5.32 -4.33
N GLU A 2 3.78 -4.35 -4.92
CA GLU A 2 4.48 -3.26 -4.22
C GLU A 2 3.67 -1.94 -4.28
N PHE A 3 3.71 -1.19 -3.18
CA PHE A 3 3.16 0.15 -3.02
C PHE A 3 4.24 1.12 -2.54
N ALA A 4 4.14 2.37 -2.95
CA ALA A 4 4.90 3.48 -2.37
C ALA A 4 3.95 4.41 -1.60
N VAL A 5 4.35 4.81 -0.39
CA VAL A 5 3.66 5.84 0.38
C VAL A 5 3.87 7.18 -0.31
N VAL A 6 2.78 7.86 -0.68
CA VAL A 6 2.82 9.14 -1.39
C VAL A 6 2.73 10.31 -0.45
N LYS A 7 1.83 10.26 0.53
CA LYS A 7 1.65 11.30 1.55
C LYS A 7 0.69 10.85 2.65
N LYS A 8 0.70 11.57 3.77
CA LYS A 8 -0.38 11.56 4.77
C LYS A 8 -1.40 12.65 4.44
N THR A 9 -2.68 12.30 4.52
CA THR A 9 -3.80 13.23 4.34
C THR A 9 -4.07 14.02 5.62
N ALA A 10 -4.82 15.11 5.52
CA ALA A 10 -5.22 15.91 6.69
C ALA A 10 -6.07 15.11 7.71
N SER A 11 -6.79 14.08 7.25
CA SER A 11 -7.57 13.18 8.11
C SER A 11 -6.73 12.05 8.73
N GLY A 12 -5.41 12.01 8.48
CA GLY A 12 -4.50 11.03 9.07
C GLY A 12 -4.32 9.74 8.26
N ASN A 13 -5.12 9.53 7.21
CA ASN A 13 -4.97 8.41 6.28
C ASN A 13 -3.75 8.59 5.38
N TYR A 14 -3.23 7.50 4.82
CA TYR A 14 -2.11 7.51 3.89
C TYR A 14 -2.57 7.26 2.47
N VAL A 15 -2.02 8.02 1.54
CA VAL A 15 -2.16 7.74 0.10
C VAL A 15 -1.03 6.81 -0.31
N LEU A 16 -1.39 5.66 -0.87
CA LEU A 16 -0.45 4.70 -1.45
C LEU A 16 -0.58 4.68 -2.96
N ARG A 17 0.53 4.49 -3.67
CA ARG A 17 0.56 4.31 -5.12
C ARG A 17 1.11 2.93 -5.46
N ALA A 18 0.43 2.18 -6.31
CA ALA A 18 1.00 0.93 -6.84
C ALA A 18 2.23 1.20 -7.70
N VAL A 19 3.26 0.35 -7.57
CA VAL A 19 4.53 0.51 -8.31
C VAL A 19 4.55 -0.27 -9.63
N GLY A 20 3.77 -1.35 -9.76
CA GLY A 20 3.70 -2.18 -10.98
C GLY A 20 2.58 -1.78 -11.96
N ASP A 21 2.70 -2.27 -13.20
CA ASP A 21 1.67 -2.14 -14.23
C ASP A 21 0.53 -3.12 -13.98
N ASN A 22 -0.69 -2.61 -13.91
CA ASN A 22 -1.93 -3.38 -13.70
C ASN A 22 -2.02 -4.14 -12.34
N PRO A 23 -2.03 -3.44 -11.20
CA PRO A 23 -2.10 -4.06 -9.89
C PRO A 23 -3.41 -4.84 -9.62
N GLY A 24 -4.46 -4.64 -10.41
CA GLY A 24 -5.79 -5.14 -10.05
C GLY A 24 -6.41 -4.37 -8.88
N GLY A 25 -7.66 -4.69 -8.56
CA GLY A 25 -8.42 -4.03 -7.50
C GLY A 25 -7.97 -4.47 -6.10
N ILE A 26 -7.81 -3.51 -5.20
CA ILE A 26 -7.45 -3.77 -3.80
C ILE A 26 -8.37 -2.96 -2.89
N GLU A 27 -9.31 -3.65 -2.28
CA GLU A 27 -10.13 -3.14 -1.19
C GLU A 27 -9.97 -4.08 0.00
N ARG A 28 -9.76 -3.52 1.19
CA ARG A 28 -9.58 -4.24 2.48
C ARG A 28 -8.42 -5.24 2.50
N ARG A 29 -7.23 -4.82 2.06
CA ARG A 29 -6.02 -5.66 2.07
C ARG A 29 -4.95 -5.10 3.01
N TYR A 30 -4.35 -5.99 3.80
CA TYR A 30 -3.17 -5.66 4.59
C TYR A 30 -1.95 -5.45 3.69
N VAL A 31 -1.19 -4.41 3.98
CA VAL A 31 0.14 -4.16 3.40
C VAL A 31 1.20 -4.20 4.50
N TYR A 32 2.39 -4.62 4.13
CA TYR A 32 3.44 -5.02 5.04
C TYR A 32 4.69 -4.17 4.85
N ARG A 33 5.35 -3.85 5.96
CA ARG A 33 6.72 -3.32 6.01
C ARG A 33 7.60 -4.48 6.43
N MET A 34 8.44 -4.97 5.51
CA MET A 34 9.13 -6.26 5.69
C MET A 34 8.08 -7.35 6.05
N HIS A 35 8.27 -8.09 7.14
CA HIS A 35 7.33 -9.14 7.57
C HIS A 35 6.26 -8.68 8.58
N LYS A 36 6.03 -7.37 8.75
CA LYS A 36 5.06 -6.83 9.72
C LYS A 36 3.92 -6.09 9.03
N LYS A 37 2.68 -6.31 9.51
CA LYS A 37 1.51 -5.56 9.06
C LYS A 37 1.71 -4.07 9.37
N ALA A 38 1.75 -3.26 8.32
CA ALA A 38 2.01 -1.82 8.42
C ALA A 38 0.71 -1.02 8.30
N ALA A 39 -0.14 -1.36 7.33
CA ALA A 39 -1.38 -0.64 7.08
C ALA A 39 -2.47 -1.53 6.46
N VAL A 40 -3.70 -1.02 6.44
CA VAL A 40 -4.85 -1.61 5.73
C VAL A 40 -5.27 -0.66 4.63
N VAL A 41 -5.23 -1.12 3.37
CA VAL A 41 -5.86 -0.43 2.26
C VAL A 41 -7.36 -0.64 2.36
N PHE A 42 -8.14 0.44 2.39
CA PHE A 42 -9.60 0.37 2.54
C PHE A 42 -10.37 0.97 1.35
N ASP A 43 -9.72 1.75 0.47
CA ASP A 43 -10.38 2.37 -0.67
C ASP A 43 -9.42 2.60 -1.85
N THR A 44 -9.96 2.67 -3.06
CA THR A 44 -9.26 3.05 -4.30
C THR A 44 -9.74 4.42 -4.77
N ILE A 45 -8.91 5.44 -4.63
CA ILE A 45 -9.28 6.83 -4.93
C ILE A 45 -8.96 7.26 -6.37
N ALA A 46 -8.12 6.52 -7.10
CA ALA A 46 -7.88 6.78 -8.52
C ALA A 46 -7.53 5.50 -9.28
N ARG A 47 -8.25 5.20 -10.36
CA ARG A 47 -8.01 4.06 -11.26
C ARG A 47 -7.30 4.54 -12.53
N ILE A 48 -6.02 4.82 -12.39
CA ILE A 48 -5.09 5.20 -13.48
C ILE A 48 -4.06 4.09 -13.68
N ALA A 49 -3.11 4.25 -14.61
CA ALA A 49 -2.07 3.25 -14.88
C ALA A 49 -1.34 2.76 -13.61
N ARG A 50 -1.13 3.67 -12.65
CA ARG A 50 -0.67 3.38 -11.29
C ARG A 50 -1.71 3.87 -10.28
N PRO A 51 -2.69 3.03 -9.90
CA PRO A 51 -3.77 3.41 -9.01
C PRO A 51 -3.29 3.99 -7.69
N LEU A 52 -4.13 4.87 -7.14
CA LEU A 52 -3.97 5.45 -5.81
C LEU A 52 -4.99 4.85 -4.85
N TYR A 53 -4.52 4.56 -3.65
CA TYR A 53 -5.29 3.92 -2.60
C TYR A 53 -5.25 4.73 -1.32
N LEU A 54 -6.30 4.63 -0.51
CA LEU A 54 -6.28 5.09 0.87
C LEU A 54 -5.99 3.93 1.81
N ALA A 55 -5.12 4.18 2.77
CA ALA A 55 -4.74 3.22 3.78
C ALA A 55 -4.71 3.84 5.18
N GLU A 56 -5.07 3.04 6.17
CA GLU A 56 -4.93 3.37 7.58
C GLU A 56 -3.69 2.65 8.15
N SER A 57 -2.82 3.38 8.85
CA SER A 57 -1.67 2.76 9.52
C SER A 57 -2.14 1.95 10.72
N LEU A 58 -1.62 0.72 10.84
CA LEU A 58 -1.88 -0.14 11.99
C LEU A 58 -0.85 0.06 13.11
N GLN A 59 0.37 0.48 12.75
CA GLN A 59 1.48 0.63 13.69
C GLN A 59 2.42 1.75 13.24
N GLY A 60 2.52 2.79 14.06
CA GLY A 60 3.44 3.91 13.84
C GLY A 60 3.08 4.75 12.60
N GLU A 61 3.99 5.66 12.26
CA GLU A 61 3.85 6.45 11.04
C GLU A 61 4.48 5.74 9.83
N LEU A 62 3.83 5.92 8.68
CA LEU A 62 4.39 5.57 7.40
C LEU A 62 5.11 6.78 6.83
N VAL A 63 6.27 6.57 6.23
CA VAL A 63 7.11 7.65 5.72
C VAL A 63 6.87 7.83 4.22
N GLU A 64 6.83 9.08 3.74
CA GLU A 64 6.75 9.34 2.30
C GLU A 64 7.91 8.68 1.54
N GLY A 65 7.60 8.01 0.43
CA GLY A 65 8.55 7.23 -0.36
C GLY A 65 8.80 5.81 0.17
N GLU A 66 8.31 5.46 1.36
CA GLU A 66 8.44 4.11 1.90
C GLU A 66 7.74 3.07 1.02
N LYS A 67 8.40 1.92 0.84
CA LYS A 67 7.85 0.78 0.10
C LYS A 67 7.15 -0.20 1.02
N LEU A 68 5.95 -0.59 0.62
CA LEU A 68 5.11 -1.57 1.30
C LEU A 68 4.71 -2.69 0.34
N TYR A 69 4.42 -3.86 0.87
CA TYR A 69 4.18 -5.06 0.06
C TYR A 69 2.85 -5.73 0.43
N SER A 70 2.13 -6.25 -0.56
CA SER A 70 1.05 -7.22 -0.30
C SER A 70 1.64 -8.61 -0.10
N LYS A 71 0.97 -9.47 0.67
CA LYS A 71 1.41 -10.84 0.94
C LYS A 71 1.67 -11.67 -0.32
N ASP A 72 1.00 -11.34 -1.44
CA ASP A 72 1.25 -11.96 -2.74
C ASP A 72 2.67 -11.68 -3.29
N ALA A 73 3.28 -10.53 -2.95
CA ALA A 73 4.67 -10.23 -3.34
C ALA A 73 5.71 -10.92 -2.41
N ASP A 74 5.39 -11.08 -1.12
CA ASP A 74 6.33 -11.65 -0.14
C ASP A 74 6.60 -13.16 -0.39
N LEU A 75 5.69 -13.84 -1.09
CA LEU A 75 5.80 -15.26 -1.43
C LEU A 75 6.61 -15.54 -2.70
N GLU A 76 6.82 -14.56 -3.58
CA GLU A 76 7.57 -14.76 -4.85
C GLU A 76 9.10 -14.61 -4.68
N GLU A 77 9.59 -13.97 -3.61
CA GLU A 77 11.04 -13.82 -3.35
C GLU A 77 11.69 -15.01 -2.61
N GLN A 78 10.95 -16.09 -2.31
CA GLN A 78 11.47 -17.29 -1.63
C GLN A 78 11.39 -18.58 -2.47
N GLY A 79 11.18 -18.48 -3.78
CA GLY A 79 11.11 -19.60 -4.72
C GLY A 79 12.36 -19.78 -5.58
#